data_AF-A0A2G4K5R4-F1
#
_entry.id   AF-A0A2G4K5R4-F1
#
_cell.length_a   1.000
_cell.length_b   1.000
_cell.length_c   1.000
_cell.angle_alpha   90.00
_cell.angle_beta   90.00
_cell.angle_gamma   90.00
#
_symmetry.space_group_name_H-M   'P 1'
#
loop_
_entity.id
_entity.type
_entity.pdbx_description
1 polymer ?
#
loop_
_entity_poly.entity_id
_entity_poly.type
_entity_poly.pdbx_seq_one_letter_code
_entity_poly.pdbx_strand_id
1 'polypeptide(L)'
;MAVDGALAPLSLIEADAAMVQPGVLRLDTRNVARLALTPPAVLLTPGAPLKVVWNGRALQAAPDANGRFVLAAPDAPKGPRLKTPALPGGVFDILSTPFVIVVGTTSKDPNARALLRSKADQLAGLWRGIYGGGQPRIVDDKALTAEQEKNLSLILLGGPDANAVAARLRRDLPLTVASDTITIDGRRFEAKEAYAVMLRPSPLAADRYVLTIAANGADGLLAWEPFSLITAMSDTIGQPFDWWIGDGRRPVQARGRAPDRGWIASGVFDQAWRRDDAWTFLGDAAARAGATPRARPKGAITLPPAVLERYVGRYALVGRPETTLAIRREGDALVVEPPGGMSSDKLLAESPSRFRFASDGSLGEATLDASGQVIEMRFGEGAGQSSWRPTPK
;
A
#
# COMPACT_ATOMS: atom_id res chain seq x y z
N MET A 1 -30.76 -9.12 -10.27
CA MET A 1 -30.24 -7.74 -10.44
C MET A 1 -28.84 -7.71 -9.86
N ALA A 2 -27.91 -7.02 -10.51
CA ALA A 2 -26.54 -6.85 -10.05
C ALA A 2 -26.18 -5.36 -10.09
N VAL A 3 -25.56 -4.84 -9.03
CA VAL A 3 -25.09 -3.44 -9.00
C VAL A 3 -23.66 -3.42 -9.51
N ASP A 4 -23.41 -2.59 -10.53
CA ASP A 4 -22.13 -2.53 -11.24
C ASP A 4 -21.34 -1.25 -10.90
N GLY A 5 -21.89 -0.37 -10.06
CA GLY A 5 -21.25 0.87 -9.64
C GLY A 5 -22.09 1.63 -8.61
N ALA A 6 -21.42 2.34 -7.71
CA ALA A 6 -22.02 3.09 -6.60
C ALA A 6 -21.62 4.56 -6.65
N LEU A 7 -22.54 5.50 -6.42
CA LEU A 7 -22.26 6.95 -6.56
C LEU A 7 -21.24 7.47 -5.53
N ALA A 8 -21.32 6.97 -4.31
CA ALA A 8 -20.54 7.30 -3.13
C ALA A 8 -19.75 6.07 -2.67
N PRO A 9 -18.40 6.12 -2.71
CA PRO A 9 -17.54 5.11 -2.11
C PRO A 9 -17.86 4.88 -0.62
N LEU A 10 -17.56 3.67 -0.13
CA LEU A 10 -17.65 3.28 1.28
C LEU A 10 -19.04 3.45 1.94
N SER A 11 -20.06 3.78 1.14
CA SER A 11 -21.43 3.99 1.60
C SER A 11 -22.30 2.78 1.26
N LEU A 12 -23.33 2.52 2.08
CA LEU A 12 -24.26 1.43 1.86
C LEU A 12 -24.96 1.57 0.50
N ILE A 13 -25.13 0.45 -0.19
CA ILE A 13 -25.89 0.33 -1.43
C ILE A 13 -27.24 -0.32 -1.11
N GLU A 14 -28.32 0.29 -1.58
CA GLU A 14 -29.67 -0.28 -1.49
C GLU A 14 -30.31 -0.22 -2.88
N ALA A 15 -30.98 -1.30 -3.30
CA ALA A 15 -31.67 -1.35 -4.58
C ALA A 15 -32.90 -2.26 -4.49
N ASP A 16 -34.07 -1.69 -4.76
CA ASP A 16 -35.34 -2.38 -4.90
C ASP A 16 -35.83 -2.24 -6.35
N ALA A 17 -36.26 -3.36 -6.94
CA ALA A 17 -36.70 -3.41 -8.32
C ALA A 17 -38.01 -4.20 -8.41
N ALA A 18 -39.04 -3.58 -8.97
CA ALA A 18 -40.35 -4.18 -9.13
C ALA A 18 -40.92 -3.94 -10.53
N MET A 19 -41.34 -5.00 -11.21
CA MET A 19 -42.15 -4.88 -12.42
C MET A 19 -43.58 -4.52 -12.01
N VAL A 20 -43.96 -3.25 -12.19
CA VAL A 20 -45.29 -2.78 -11.79
C VAL A 20 -46.36 -3.18 -12.79
N GLN A 21 -45.98 -3.32 -14.07
CA GLN A 21 -46.78 -3.85 -15.19
C GLN A 21 -45.83 -4.43 -16.25
N PRO A 22 -46.30 -5.25 -17.21
CA PRO A 22 -45.47 -5.70 -18.32
C PRO A 22 -44.79 -4.52 -19.05
N GLY A 23 -43.47 -4.59 -19.20
CA GLY A 23 -42.66 -3.54 -19.84
C GLY A 23 -42.43 -2.29 -19.00
N VAL A 24 -42.84 -2.25 -17.73
CA VAL A 24 -42.65 -1.09 -16.82
C VAL A 24 -41.98 -1.52 -15.52
N LEU A 25 -40.74 -1.07 -15.32
CA LEU A 25 -39.92 -1.31 -14.14
C LEU A 25 -39.92 -0.08 -13.22
N ARG A 26 -40.26 -0.25 -11.94
CA ARG A 26 -39.93 0.69 -10.87
C ARG A 26 -38.60 0.29 -10.26
N LEU A 27 -37.71 1.26 -10.08
CA LEU A 27 -36.39 1.07 -9.51
C LEU A 27 -36.14 2.14 -8.44
N ASP A 28 -36.09 1.72 -7.18
CA ASP A 28 -35.83 2.59 -6.04
C ASP A 28 -34.47 2.24 -5.47
N THR A 29 -33.51 3.17 -5.54
CA THR A 29 -32.13 2.90 -5.15
C THR A 29 -31.53 4.01 -4.30
N ARG A 30 -30.60 3.59 -3.43
CA ARG A 30 -29.67 4.46 -2.72
C ARG A 30 -28.26 4.08 -3.11
N ASN A 31 -27.46 5.07 -3.45
CA ASN A 31 -26.05 4.91 -3.78
C ASN A 31 -25.76 3.95 -4.96
N VAL A 32 -26.62 3.92 -5.98
CA VAL A 32 -26.39 3.12 -7.19
C VAL A 32 -26.11 4.04 -8.37
N ALA A 33 -24.93 3.92 -8.97
CA ALA A 33 -24.58 4.62 -10.21
C ALA A 33 -24.96 3.80 -11.45
N ARG A 34 -24.77 2.49 -11.41
CA ARG A 34 -25.07 1.57 -12.51
C ARG A 34 -25.52 0.23 -11.97
N LEU A 35 -26.48 -0.39 -12.64
CA LEU A 35 -26.87 -1.76 -12.37
C LEU A 35 -27.28 -2.47 -13.66
N ALA A 36 -27.29 -3.79 -13.59
CA ALA A 36 -27.79 -4.64 -14.65
C ALA A 36 -28.89 -5.59 -14.13
N LEU A 37 -29.89 -5.82 -14.96
CA LEU A 37 -30.93 -6.80 -14.67
C LEU A 37 -31.47 -7.48 -15.93
N THR A 38 -32.06 -8.64 -15.74
CA THR A 38 -32.71 -9.41 -16.79
C THR A 38 -34.10 -9.80 -16.29
N PRO A 39 -35.14 -8.99 -16.57
CA PRO A 39 -36.51 -9.36 -16.25
C PRO A 39 -36.91 -10.66 -16.96
N PRO A 40 -37.75 -11.50 -16.35
CA PRO A 40 -38.38 -12.61 -17.06
C PRO A 40 -39.11 -12.13 -18.32
N ALA A 41 -38.97 -12.87 -19.42
CA ALA A 41 -39.53 -12.46 -20.72
C ALA A 41 -41.05 -12.23 -20.68
N VAL A 42 -41.79 -12.98 -19.84
CA VAL A 42 -43.24 -12.82 -19.62
C VAL A 42 -43.63 -11.45 -19.04
N LEU A 43 -42.68 -10.76 -18.41
CA LEU A 43 -42.88 -9.42 -17.84
C LEU A 43 -42.44 -8.31 -18.81
N LEU A 44 -42.00 -8.65 -20.02
CA LEU A 44 -41.59 -7.69 -21.05
C LEU A 44 -42.69 -7.51 -22.10
N THR A 45 -42.70 -6.36 -22.77
CA THR A 45 -43.53 -6.13 -23.95
C THR A 45 -42.70 -6.44 -25.21
N PRO A 46 -43.09 -7.44 -26.01
CA PRO A 46 -42.34 -7.80 -27.22
C PRO A 46 -42.18 -6.61 -28.16
N GLY A 47 -40.96 -6.38 -28.65
CA GLY A 47 -40.65 -5.32 -29.63
C GLY A 47 -40.67 -3.88 -29.08
N ALA A 48 -40.91 -3.68 -27.78
CA ALA A 48 -40.92 -2.36 -27.16
C ALA A 48 -39.76 -2.19 -26.15
N PRO A 49 -39.23 -0.96 -25.98
CA PRO A 49 -38.23 -0.68 -24.95
C PRO A 49 -38.82 -0.83 -23.55
N LEU A 50 -37.98 -1.20 -22.58
CA LEU A 50 -38.36 -1.23 -21.17
C LEU A 50 -38.51 0.20 -20.67
N LYS A 51 -39.69 0.55 -20.15
CA LYS A 51 -39.91 1.81 -19.44
C LYS A 51 -39.43 1.63 -18.01
N VAL A 52 -38.56 2.51 -17.55
CA VAL A 52 -38.01 2.46 -16.20
C VAL A 52 -38.35 3.76 -15.48
N VAL A 53 -38.86 3.66 -14.26
CA VAL A 53 -39.05 4.78 -13.34
C VAL A 53 -38.03 4.60 -12.22
N TRP A 54 -36.91 5.31 -12.33
CA TRP A 54 -35.80 5.23 -11.37
C TRP A 54 -35.85 6.41 -10.41
N ASN A 55 -36.12 6.17 -9.12
CA ASN A 55 -36.24 7.20 -8.10
C ASN A 55 -37.20 8.34 -8.55
N GLY A 56 -38.32 7.96 -9.16
CA GLY A 56 -39.33 8.88 -9.71
C GLY A 56 -39.00 9.49 -11.09
N ARG A 57 -37.81 9.24 -11.66
CA ARG A 57 -37.42 9.75 -13.00
C ARG A 57 -37.65 8.70 -14.07
N ALA A 58 -38.32 9.09 -15.15
CA ALA A 58 -38.59 8.21 -16.28
C ALA A 58 -37.37 8.10 -17.22
N LEU A 59 -37.06 6.87 -17.62
CA LEU A 59 -36.07 6.52 -18.64
C LEU A 59 -36.58 5.34 -19.48
N GLN A 60 -35.96 5.16 -20.65
CA GLN A 60 -36.19 4.00 -21.49
C GLN A 60 -34.87 3.25 -21.68
N ALA A 61 -34.94 1.93 -21.72
CA ALA A 61 -33.78 1.08 -21.92
C ALA A 61 -34.08 0.01 -22.96
N ALA A 62 -33.07 -0.27 -23.78
CA ALA A 62 -33.04 -1.43 -24.65
C ALA A 62 -32.16 -2.51 -24.03
N PRO A 63 -32.47 -3.80 -24.25
CA PRO A 63 -31.59 -4.88 -23.82
C PRO A 63 -30.31 -4.90 -24.65
N ASP A 64 -29.22 -5.41 -24.07
CA ASP A 64 -28.03 -5.83 -24.81
C ASP A 64 -28.30 -7.12 -25.62
N ALA A 65 -27.30 -7.58 -26.38
CA ALA A 65 -27.42 -8.79 -27.21
C ALA A 65 -27.79 -10.06 -26.42
N ASN A 66 -27.60 -10.06 -25.10
CA ASN A 66 -27.91 -11.17 -24.21
C ASN A 66 -29.24 -10.97 -23.45
N GLY A 67 -30.04 -9.97 -23.83
CA GLY A 67 -31.32 -9.68 -23.18
C GLY A 67 -31.18 -8.94 -21.84
N ARG A 68 -30.00 -8.46 -21.49
CA ARG A 68 -29.74 -7.78 -20.21
C ARG A 68 -29.90 -6.26 -20.36
N PHE A 69 -30.60 -5.65 -19.43
CA PHE A 69 -30.75 -4.19 -19.37
C PHE A 69 -29.67 -3.63 -18.45
N VAL A 70 -28.75 -2.85 -19.03
CA VAL A 70 -27.74 -2.10 -18.27
C VAL A 70 -28.24 -0.67 -18.11
N LEU A 71 -28.50 -0.28 -16.86
CA LEU A 71 -29.08 1.01 -16.52
C LEU A 71 -28.06 1.84 -15.75
N ALA A 72 -27.98 3.13 -16.07
CA ALA A 72 -27.21 4.10 -15.30
C ALA A 72 -28.16 5.13 -14.66
N ALA A 73 -27.87 5.52 -13.43
CA ALA A 73 -28.58 6.61 -12.79
C ALA A 73 -28.40 7.90 -13.62
N PRO A 74 -29.40 8.79 -13.70
CA PRO A 74 -29.31 10.00 -14.53
C PRO A 74 -28.11 10.91 -14.22
N ASP A 75 -27.69 10.91 -12.96
CA ASP A 75 -26.57 11.67 -12.38
C ASP A 75 -25.29 10.83 -12.24
N ALA A 76 -25.26 9.59 -12.73
CA ALA A 76 -24.07 8.77 -12.70
C ALA A 76 -22.91 9.42 -13.48
N PRO A 77 -21.69 9.42 -12.92
CA PRO A 77 -20.51 9.91 -13.62
C PRO A 77 -20.33 9.21 -14.96
N LYS A 78 -19.99 9.99 -15.99
CA LYS A 78 -19.70 9.50 -17.35
C LYS A 78 -18.20 9.61 -17.61
N GLY A 79 -17.65 8.65 -18.33
CA GLY A 79 -16.25 8.69 -18.71
C GLY A 79 -15.77 7.37 -19.30
N PRO A 80 -14.58 7.37 -19.93
CA PRO A 80 -14.04 6.19 -20.60
C PRO A 80 -13.54 5.12 -19.62
N ARG A 81 -13.29 5.47 -18.36
CA ARG A 81 -12.76 4.57 -17.32
C ARG A 81 -13.48 4.85 -16.01
N LEU A 82 -14.55 4.11 -15.77
CA LEU A 82 -15.27 4.10 -14.50
C LEU A 82 -14.82 2.91 -13.65
N LYS A 83 -15.02 2.99 -12.34
CA LYS A 83 -14.96 1.81 -11.48
C LYS A 83 -15.98 0.76 -11.94
N THR A 84 -15.61 -0.50 -11.81
CA THR A 84 -16.45 -1.65 -12.17
C THR A 84 -16.26 -2.74 -11.11
N PRO A 85 -17.09 -3.79 -11.07
CA PRO A 85 -16.82 -4.93 -10.20
C PRO A 85 -15.49 -5.63 -10.49
N ALA A 86 -14.97 -5.51 -11.72
CA ALA A 86 -13.66 -6.04 -12.10
C ALA A 86 -12.50 -5.08 -11.78
N LEU A 87 -12.80 -3.78 -11.64
CA LEU A 87 -11.86 -2.75 -11.21
C LEU A 87 -12.47 -1.90 -10.08
N PRO A 88 -12.74 -2.46 -8.89
CA PRO A 88 -13.44 -1.74 -7.83
C PRO A 88 -12.50 -0.77 -7.09
N GLY A 89 -11.22 -1.09 -7.00
CA GLY A 89 -10.22 -0.30 -6.30
C GLY A 89 -10.04 -0.73 -4.85
N GLY A 90 -9.08 -0.09 -4.19
CA GLY A 90 -8.42 -0.59 -3.00
C GLY A 90 -7.10 -1.23 -3.39
N VAL A 91 -5.99 -0.75 -2.83
CA VAL A 91 -4.64 -1.15 -3.24
C VAL A 91 -4.44 -2.67 -3.22
N PHE A 92 -5.14 -3.38 -2.34
CA PHE A 92 -5.09 -4.84 -2.27
C PHE A 92 -5.50 -5.53 -3.59
N ASP A 93 -6.39 -4.93 -4.39
CA ASP A 93 -6.84 -5.47 -5.68
C ASP A 93 -5.72 -5.64 -6.71
N ILE A 94 -4.58 -4.97 -6.54
CA ILE A 94 -3.43 -5.21 -7.41
C ILE A 94 -3.03 -6.70 -7.42
N LEU A 95 -3.20 -7.36 -6.26
CA LEU A 95 -2.81 -8.74 -6.02
C LEU A 95 -3.87 -9.75 -6.50
N SER A 96 -5.08 -9.29 -6.87
CA SER A 96 -6.13 -10.14 -7.45
C SER A 96 -6.06 -10.21 -8.98
N THR A 97 -5.10 -9.52 -9.60
CA THR A 97 -4.86 -9.52 -11.05
C THR A 97 -3.47 -10.07 -11.38
N PRO A 98 -3.22 -10.61 -12.58
CA PRO A 98 -1.86 -10.94 -13.00
C PRO A 98 -0.98 -9.67 -12.98
N PHE A 99 0.15 -9.70 -12.26
CA PHE A 99 0.99 -8.51 -12.07
C PHE A 99 2.49 -8.76 -12.32
N VAL A 100 3.23 -7.66 -12.43
CA VAL A 100 4.70 -7.61 -12.46
C VAL A 100 5.21 -6.49 -11.54
N ILE A 101 6.28 -6.77 -10.79
CA ILE A 101 7.00 -5.78 -9.99
C ILE A 101 8.04 -5.12 -10.88
N VAL A 102 7.95 -3.80 -11.03
CA VAL A 102 8.79 -3.00 -11.91
C VAL A 102 9.71 -2.13 -11.05
N VAL A 103 10.98 -2.47 -11.01
CA VAL A 103 12.00 -1.82 -10.17
C VAL A 103 12.58 -0.62 -10.90
N GLY A 104 12.50 0.55 -10.27
CA GLY A 104 13.08 1.77 -10.80
C GLY A 104 14.61 1.73 -10.82
N THR A 105 15.20 2.08 -11.97
CA THR A 105 16.67 2.10 -12.16
C THR A 105 17.23 3.49 -12.46
N THR A 106 16.39 4.53 -12.54
CA THR A 106 16.80 5.85 -13.04
C THR A 106 17.29 6.81 -11.96
N SER A 107 17.08 6.50 -10.68
CA SER A 107 17.52 7.38 -9.59
C SER A 107 19.03 7.61 -9.68
N LYS A 108 19.47 8.86 -9.48
CA LYS A 108 20.90 9.21 -9.46
C LYS A 108 21.60 8.63 -8.23
N ASP A 109 20.87 8.46 -7.12
CA ASP A 109 21.40 7.90 -5.89
C ASP A 109 21.48 6.35 -5.96
N PRO A 110 22.69 5.75 -5.90
CA PRO A 110 22.86 4.30 -5.88
C PRO A 110 22.18 3.62 -4.69
N ASN A 111 22.11 4.28 -3.53
CA ASN A 111 21.49 3.72 -2.34
C ASN A 111 19.97 3.64 -2.51
N ALA A 112 19.36 4.66 -3.12
CA ALA A 112 17.95 4.60 -3.50
C ALA A 112 17.66 3.44 -4.48
N ARG A 113 18.53 3.22 -5.49
CA ARG A 113 18.36 2.08 -6.43
C ARG A 113 18.47 0.73 -5.70
N ALA A 114 19.46 0.58 -4.82
CA ALA A 114 19.62 -0.64 -4.02
C ALA A 114 18.42 -0.88 -3.09
N LEU A 115 17.89 0.17 -2.47
CA LEU A 115 16.72 0.09 -1.60
C LEU A 115 15.46 -0.30 -2.38
N LEU A 116 15.24 0.27 -3.58
CA LEU A 116 14.14 -0.12 -4.46
C LEU A 116 14.18 -1.60 -4.82
N ARG A 117 15.37 -2.13 -5.15
CA ARG A 117 15.56 -3.56 -5.39
C ARG A 117 15.22 -4.38 -4.14
N SER A 118 15.76 -3.99 -2.99
CA SER A 118 15.49 -4.68 -1.72
C SER A 118 13.99 -4.73 -1.40
N LYS A 119 13.26 -3.62 -1.58
CA LYS A 119 11.81 -3.56 -1.37
C LYS A 119 11.05 -4.45 -2.39
N ALA A 120 11.54 -4.57 -3.62
CA ALA A 120 11.00 -5.52 -4.61
C ALA A 120 11.15 -6.96 -4.16
N ASP A 121 12.35 -7.33 -3.69
CA ASP A 121 12.66 -8.68 -3.21
C ASP A 121 11.86 -9.02 -1.94
N GLN A 122 11.68 -8.06 -1.03
CA GLN A 122 10.82 -8.19 0.14
C GLN A 122 9.36 -8.43 -0.26
N LEU A 123 8.82 -7.66 -1.21
CA LEU A 123 7.46 -7.85 -1.71
C LEU A 123 7.28 -9.22 -2.36
N ALA A 124 8.26 -9.66 -3.15
CA ALA A 124 8.24 -10.99 -3.78
C ALA A 124 8.33 -12.12 -2.75
N GLY A 125 9.17 -11.96 -1.72
CA GLY A 125 9.27 -12.88 -0.61
C GLY A 125 7.97 -12.98 0.19
N LEU A 126 7.31 -11.85 0.44
CA LEU A 126 6.03 -11.76 1.12
C LEU A 126 4.94 -12.51 0.34
N TRP A 127 4.82 -12.24 -0.96
CA TRP A 127 3.88 -12.93 -1.83
C TRP A 127 4.04 -14.46 -1.75
N ARG A 128 5.28 -14.94 -1.89
CA ARG A 128 5.59 -16.36 -1.80
C ARG A 128 5.20 -16.95 -0.44
N GLY A 129 5.50 -16.24 0.65
CA GLY A 129 5.20 -16.69 2.00
C GLY A 129 3.71 -16.80 2.30
N ILE A 130 2.89 -15.89 1.77
CA ILE A 130 1.45 -15.86 2.02
C ILE A 130 0.68 -16.77 1.07
N TYR A 131 0.98 -16.73 -0.22
CA TYR A 131 0.14 -17.34 -1.25
C TYR A 131 0.69 -18.66 -1.81
N GLY A 132 1.94 -19.03 -1.51
CA GLY A 132 2.54 -20.31 -1.92
C GLY A 132 2.70 -20.55 -3.43
N GLY A 133 2.20 -19.64 -4.29
CA GLY A 133 2.01 -19.84 -5.73
C GLY A 133 3.20 -19.51 -6.64
N GLY A 134 4.43 -19.53 -6.12
CA GLY A 134 5.65 -19.21 -6.89
C GLY A 134 6.12 -17.75 -6.78
N GLN A 135 7.23 -17.43 -7.43
CA GLN A 135 7.86 -16.11 -7.36
C GLN A 135 7.20 -15.13 -8.35
N PRO A 136 6.76 -13.94 -7.90
CA PRO A 136 6.23 -12.94 -8.82
C PRO A 136 7.35 -12.44 -9.75
N ARG A 137 6.96 -12.00 -10.94
CA ARG A 137 7.90 -11.44 -11.91
C ARG A 137 8.45 -10.13 -11.37
N ILE A 138 9.78 -10.01 -11.34
CA ILE A 138 10.50 -8.77 -11.04
C ILE A 138 11.26 -8.38 -12.31
N VAL A 139 11.05 -7.17 -12.80
CA VAL A 139 11.76 -6.61 -13.96
C VAL A 139 12.27 -5.22 -13.65
N ASP A 140 13.33 -4.81 -14.32
CA ASP A 140 13.78 -3.42 -14.31
C ASP A 140 12.86 -2.58 -15.20
N ASP A 141 12.63 -1.33 -14.82
CA ASP A 141 11.80 -0.38 -15.55
C ASP A 141 12.14 -0.26 -17.04
N LYS A 142 13.42 -0.34 -17.41
CA LYS A 142 13.89 -0.31 -18.80
C LYS A 142 13.76 -1.65 -19.55
N ALA A 143 13.53 -2.74 -18.82
CA ALA A 143 13.37 -4.09 -19.37
C ALA A 143 11.90 -4.51 -19.48
N LEU A 144 10.96 -3.70 -18.98
CA LEU A 144 9.53 -3.94 -19.10
C LEU A 144 9.12 -3.91 -20.58
N THR A 145 8.44 -4.96 -21.04
CA THR A 145 8.02 -5.09 -22.44
C THR A 145 6.61 -4.55 -22.67
N ALA A 146 6.30 -4.16 -23.91
CA ALA A 146 4.95 -3.73 -24.28
C ALA A 146 3.90 -4.85 -24.09
N GLU A 147 4.29 -6.11 -24.26
CA GLU A 147 3.41 -7.26 -23.99
C GLU A 147 3.07 -7.37 -22.50
N GLN A 148 4.06 -7.19 -21.62
CA GLN A 148 3.83 -7.16 -20.18
C GLN A 148 2.91 -6.00 -19.78
N GLU A 149 3.12 -4.81 -20.33
CA GLU A 149 2.26 -3.64 -20.06
C GLU A 149 0.81 -3.82 -20.50
N LYS A 150 0.58 -4.57 -21.58
CA LYS A 150 -0.75 -4.83 -22.11
C LYS A 150 -1.50 -5.90 -21.30
N ASN A 151 -0.78 -6.85 -20.71
CA ASN A 151 -1.38 -8.06 -20.14
C ASN A 151 -1.34 -8.11 -18.60
N LEU A 152 -0.44 -7.35 -17.97
CA LEU A 152 -0.19 -7.38 -16.54
C LEU A 152 -0.49 -6.03 -15.88
N SER A 153 -0.96 -6.08 -14.64
CA SER A 153 -0.94 -4.94 -13.75
C SER A 153 0.49 -4.63 -13.31
N LEU A 154 0.80 -3.35 -13.13
CA LEU A 154 2.17 -2.89 -12.86
C LEU A 154 2.29 -2.43 -11.40
N ILE A 155 3.26 -2.96 -10.67
CA ILE A 155 3.68 -2.42 -9.37
C ILE A 155 4.98 -1.63 -9.61
N LEU A 156 4.85 -0.31 -9.72
CA LEU A 156 5.97 0.59 -9.98
C LEU A 156 6.63 0.97 -8.65
N LEU A 157 7.87 0.53 -8.47
CA LEU A 157 8.71 0.96 -7.34
C LEU A 157 9.59 2.12 -7.79
N GLY A 158 9.38 3.28 -7.17
CA GLY A 158 10.04 4.54 -7.51
C GLY A 158 9.11 5.51 -8.24
N GLY A 159 9.25 6.80 -7.95
CA GLY A 159 8.54 7.88 -8.66
C GLY A 159 9.15 8.21 -10.03
N PRO A 160 8.64 9.23 -10.74
CA PRO A 160 9.15 9.67 -12.05
C PRO A 160 10.65 10.00 -12.13
N ASP A 161 11.29 10.28 -11.00
CA ASP A 161 12.73 10.50 -10.88
C ASP A 161 13.53 9.19 -10.77
N ALA A 162 12.91 8.13 -10.24
CA ALA A 162 13.55 6.87 -9.93
C ALA A 162 13.12 5.68 -10.81
N ASN A 163 12.00 5.79 -11.52
CA ASN A 163 11.43 4.75 -12.36
C ASN A 163 11.00 5.30 -13.74
N ALA A 164 11.59 4.78 -14.82
CA ALA A 164 11.35 5.23 -16.19
C ALA A 164 9.90 5.02 -16.66
N VAL A 165 9.23 3.97 -16.18
CA VAL A 165 7.83 3.69 -16.51
C VAL A 165 6.92 4.67 -15.79
N ALA A 166 7.16 4.94 -14.51
CA ALA A 166 6.44 5.97 -13.77
C ALA A 166 6.62 7.36 -14.42
N ALA A 167 7.82 7.66 -14.91
CA ALA A 167 8.12 8.91 -15.62
C ALA A 167 7.32 9.05 -16.92
N ARG A 168 7.15 7.96 -17.69
CA ARG A 168 6.35 7.95 -18.91
C ARG A 168 4.85 8.11 -18.62
N LEU A 169 4.36 7.45 -17.57
CA LEU A 169 2.94 7.47 -17.17
C LEU A 169 2.53 8.70 -16.34
N ARG A 170 3.46 9.62 -16.03
CA ARG A 170 3.24 10.76 -15.12
C ARG A 170 2.04 11.66 -15.44
N ARG A 171 1.59 11.69 -16.71
CA ARG A 171 0.43 12.50 -17.13
C ARG A 171 -0.90 11.78 -16.88
N ASP A 172 -0.88 10.45 -16.82
CA ASP A 172 -2.05 9.60 -16.58
C ASP A 172 -2.25 9.28 -15.09
N LEU A 173 -1.21 9.48 -14.30
CA LEU A 173 -1.20 9.25 -12.86
C LEU A 173 -1.37 10.58 -12.11
N PRO A 174 -2.45 10.79 -11.34
CA PRO A 174 -2.67 12.02 -10.59
C PRO A 174 -1.83 12.06 -9.30
N LEU A 175 -0.56 11.66 -9.36
CA LEU A 175 0.40 11.65 -8.25
C LEU A 175 1.63 12.47 -8.64
N THR A 176 1.94 13.49 -7.85
CA THR A 176 3.20 14.23 -7.95
C THR A 176 3.91 14.21 -6.62
N VAL A 177 5.19 13.85 -6.63
CA VAL A 177 6.05 13.81 -5.45
C VAL A 177 7.12 14.89 -5.62
N ALA A 178 7.02 15.95 -4.82
CA ALA A 178 8.03 17.00 -4.68
C ALA A 178 8.78 16.81 -3.35
N SER A 179 9.84 17.58 -3.11
CA SER A 179 10.73 17.42 -1.96
C SER A 179 10.06 17.49 -0.58
N ASP A 180 9.00 18.30 -0.45
CA ASP A 180 8.29 18.59 0.81
C ASP A 180 6.77 18.46 0.70
N THR A 181 6.30 18.03 -0.47
CA THR A 181 4.87 17.99 -0.79
C THR A 181 4.59 16.76 -1.63
N ILE A 182 3.52 16.05 -1.30
CA ILE A 182 2.92 15.04 -2.17
C ILE A 182 1.56 15.56 -2.62
N THR A 183 1.26 15.45 -3.91
CA THR A 183 0.00 15.92 -4.50
C THR A 183 -0.76 14.74 -5.08
N ILE A 184 -2.01 14.59 -4.66
CA ILE A 184 -2.96 13.62 -5.23
C ILE A 184 -4.08 14.40 -5.91
N ASP A 185 -4.22 14.25 -7.21
CA ASP A 185 -5.26 14.86 -8.03
C ASP A 185 -5.46 16.36 -7.74
N GLY A 186 -4.34 17.11 -7.74
CA GLY A 186 -4.29 18.54 -7.47
C GLY A 186 -4.28 18.94 -6.00
N ARG A 187 -4.69 18.05 -5.06
CA ARG A 187 -4.64 18.34 -3.63
C ARG A 187 -3.24 18.10 -3.08
N ARG A 188 -2.66 19.16 -2.50
CA ARG A 188 -1.33 19.16 -1.87
C ARG A 188 -1.40 18.69 -0.43
N PHE A 189 -0.44 17.87 -0.01
CA PHE A 189 -0.22 17.42 1.35
C PHE A 189 1.23 17.71 1.75
N GLU A 190 1.43 18.40 2.87
CA GLU A 190 2.78 18.61 3.43
C GLU A 190 3.34 17.26 3.88
N ALA A 191 4.45 16.86 3.25
CA ALA A 191 5.00 15.53 3.41
C ALA A 191 6.49 15.59 3.10
N LYS A 192 7.34 15.30 4.09
CA LYS A 192 8.80 15.30 3.95
C LYS A 192 9.35 13.97 4.45
N GLU A 193 10.31 13.39 3.73
CA GLU A 193 10.80 12.03 4.01
C GLU A 193 9.61 11.05 4.10
N ALA A 194 8.72 11.16 3.12
CA ALA A 194 7.44 10.50 3.05
C ALA A 194 7.32 9.69 1.76
N TYR A 195 6.37 8.76 1.75
CA TYR A 195 6.04 7.95 0.60
C TYR A 195 4.55 8.06 0.28
N ALA A 196 4.21 7.82 -0.97
CA ALA A 196 2.86 7.69 -1.49
C ALA A 196 2.68 6.32 -2.12
N VAL A 197 1.54 5.70 -1.86
CA VAL A 197 1.04 4.53 -2.57
C VAL A 197 -0.25 4.94 -3.28
N MET A 198 -0.38 4.64 -4.57
CA MET A 198 -1.58 4.98 -5.33
C MET A 198 -1.89 3.91 -6.38
N LEU A 199 -3.10 3.35 -6.32
CA LEU A 199 -3.67 2.46 -7.33
C LEU A 199 -4.49 3.26 -8.37
N ARG A 200 -4.31 2.94 -9.64
CA ARG A 200 -5.07 3.50 -10.77
C ARG A 200 -5.36 2.42 -11.80
N PRO A 201 -6.44 2.54 -12.60
CA PRO A 201 -6.57 1.77 -13.82
C PRO A 201 -5.38 2.04 -14.75
N SER A 202 -4.87 1.00 -15.39
CA SER A 202 -3.82 1.13 -16.39
C SER A 202 -4.34 1.95 -17.58
N PRO A 203 -3.57 2.96 -18.04
CA PRO A 203 -3.93 3.67 -19.27
C PRO A 203 -3.72 2.81 -20.53
N LEU A 204 -2.92 1.75 -20.42
CA LEU A 204 -2.45 0.92 -21.55
C LEU A 204 -3.12 -0.46 -21.63
N ALA A 205 -3.79 -0.90 -20.55
CA ALA A 205 -4.45 -2.20 -20.47
C ALA A 205 -5.81 -2.05 -19.82
N ALA A 206 -6.85 -2.51 -20.53
CA ALA A 206 -8.19 -2.63 -19.95
C ALA A 206 -8.15 -3.64 -18.79
N ASP A 207 -8.93 -3.38 -17.74
CA ASP A 207 -9.09 -4.30 -16.60
C ASP A 207 -7.77 -4.65 -15.88
N ARG A 208 -6.77 -3.76 -15.95
CA ARG A 208 -5.51 -3.86 -15.21
C ARG A 208 -5.28 -2.59 -14.40
N TYR A 209 -4.37 -2.71 -13.43
CA TYR A 209 -3.98 -1.63 -12.56
C TYR A 209 -2.54 -1.18 -12.77
N VAL A 210 -2.26 0.04 -12.34
CA VAL A 210 -0.93 0.57 -12.06
C VAL A 210 -0.93 1.00 -10.59
N LEU A 211 -0.15 0.30 -9.77
CA LEU A 211 0.17 0.69 -8.41
C LEU A 211 1.50 1.42 -8.41
N THR A 212 1.51 2.68 -7.98
CA THR A 212 2.74 3.48 -7.88
C THR A 212 3.13 3.64 -6.42
N ILE A 213 4.38 3.29 -6.11
CA ILE A 213 5.02 3.56 -4.83
C ILE A 213 6.16 4.55 -5.09
N ALA A 214 5.99 5.78 -4.62
CA ALA A 214 6.96 6.85 -4.82
C ALA A 214 7.25 7.53 -3.47
N ALA A 215 8.45 8.07 -3.29
CA ALA A 215 8.84 8.72 -2.05
C ALA A 215 9.65 9.99 -2.29
N ASN A 216 9.53 10.97 -1.40
CA ASN A 216 10.42 12.12 -1.38
C ASN A 216 11.51 11.93 -0.33
N GLY A 217 12.74 11.72 -0.81
CA GLY A 217 13.84 11.37 0.06
C GLY A 217 13.84 9.88 0.39
N ALA A 218 14.99 9.41 0.84
CA ALA A 218 15.21 7.98 1.00
C ALA A 218 14.86 7.46 2.40
N ASP A 219 14.58 8.31 3.38
CA ASP A 219 13.92 7.86 4.62
C ASP A 219 12.43 7.60 4.35
N GLY A 220 11.80 8.37 3.47
CA GLY A 220 10.45 8.08 2.97
C GLY A 220 10.37 6.75 2.26
N LEU A 221 11.33 6.47 1.36
CA LEU A 221 11.39 5.18 0.67
C LEU A 221 11.63 4.01 1.63
N LEU A 222 12.49 4.22 2.64
CA LEU A 222 12.75 3.22 3.68
C LEU A 222 11.47 2.91 4.47
N ALA A 223 10.72 3.95 4.84
CA ALA A 223 9.53 3.84 5.68
C ALA A 223 8.38 3.05 5.05
N TRP A 224 8.32 2.97 3.71
CA TRP A 224 7.33 2.13 3.05
C TRP A 224 7.64 0.66 3.28
N GLU A 225 6.70 -0.06 3.90
CA GLU A 225 6.81 -1.49 4.12
C GLU A 225 5.97 -2.26 3.10
N PRO A 226 6.55 -3.22 2.34
CA PRO A 226 5.77 -4.05 1.41
C PRO A 226 4.60 -4.77 2.06
N PHE A 227 4.72 -5.14 3.34
CA PHE A 227 3.63 -5.72 4.12
C PHE A 227 2.40 -4.81 4.23
N SER A 228 2.55 -3.49 4.07
CA SER A 228 1.42 -2.55 4.10
C SER A 228 0.40 -2.76 2.97
N LEU A 229 0.78 -3.45 1.88
CA LEU A 229 -0.15 -3.85 0.83
C LEU A 229 -1.14 -4.94 1.30
N ILE A 230 -0.78 -5.66 2.37
CA ILE A 230 -1.54 -6.80 2.91
C ILE A 230 -1.82 -6.52 4.37
N THR A 231 -2.96 -5.90 4.67
CA THR A 231 -3.39 -5.67 6.06
C THR A 231 -4.35 -6.79 6.46
N ALA A 232 -3.98 -7.59 7.46
CA ALA A 232 -4.90 -8.49 8.14
C ALA A 232 -5.67 -7.70 9.21
N MET A 233 -6.92 -7.34 8.90
CA MET A 233 -7.92 -7.00 9.90
C MET A 233 -8.45 -8.32 10.49
N SER A 234 -8.96 -8.28 11.73
CA SER A 234 -9.24 -9.47 12.55
C SER A 234 -10.04 -10.58 11.85
N ASP A 235 -10.89 -10.23 10.89
CA ASP A 235 -11.76 -11.09 10.10
C ASP A 235 -11.56 -10.97 8.57
N THR A 236 -10.69 -10.07 8.11
CA THR A 236 -10.54 -9.73 6.68
C THR A 236 -9.09 -9.38 6.33
N ILE A 237 -8.60 -9.88 5.19
CA ILE A 237 -7.34 -9.42 4.61
C ILE A 237 -7.69 -8.36 3.55
N GLY A 238 -7.23 -7.12 3.72
CA GLY A 238 -7.45 -6.08 2.72
C GLY A 238 -7.00 -4.69 3.14
N GLN A 239 -6.67 -3.88 2.14
CA GLN A 239 -6.42 -2.45 2.26
C GLN A 239 -7.46 -1.70 1.39
N PRO A 240 -8.53 -1.14 1.99
CA PRO A 240 -9.65 -0.60 1.22
C PRO A 240 -9.35 0.74 0.54
N PHE A 241 -8.26 1.42 0.92
CA PHE A 241 -7.88 2.69 0.31
C PHE A 241 -7.25 2.49 -1.06
N ASP A 242 -7.62 3.35 -2.01
CA ASP A 242 -6.98 3.43 -3.33
C ASP A 242 -5.60 4.09 -3.24
N TRP A 243 -5.39 4.93 -2.23
CA TRP A 243 -4.13 5.64 -2.03
C TRP A 243 -3.91 6.01 -0.57
N TRP A 244 -2.65 6.18 -0.20
CA TRP A 244 -2.25 6.81 1.06
C TRP A 244 -0.87 7.46 0.96
N ILE A 245 -0.61 8.35 1.90
CA ILE A 245 0.65 9.05 2.09
C ILE A 245 1.12 8.75 3.51
N GLY A 246 2.29 8.13 3.64
CA GLY A 246 2.88 7.78 4.93
C GLY A 246 4.30 8.33 5.08
N ASP A 247 4.84 8.23 6.27
CA ASP A 247 6.23 8.54 6.59
C ASP A 247 6.75 7.55 7.63
N GLY A 248 7.97 7.77 8.14
CA GLY A 248 8.57 6.89 9.15
C GLY A 248 7.87 6.90 10.51
N ARG A 249 6.84 7.74 10.74
CA ARG A 249 6.19 7.85 12.05
C ARG A 249 5.23 6.70 12.28
N ARG A 250 5.35 6.09 13.46
CA ARG A 250 4.49 4.98 13.91
C ARG A 250 3.86 5.36 15.26
N PRO A 251 2.80 6.18 15.29
CA PRO A 251 2.14 6.51 16.54
C PRO A 251 1.56 5.24 17.18
N VAL A 252 1.56 5.20 18.52
CA VAL A 252 0.93 4.11 19.26
C VAL A 252 -0.56 4.10 18.93
N GLN A 253 -1.03 3.00 18.36
CA GLN A 253 -2.45 2.83 18.04
C GLN A 253 -3.18 2.24 19.24
N ALA A 254 -4.31 2.85 19.60
CA ALA A 254 -5.25 2.22 20.50
C ALA A 254 -5.72 0.88 19.89
N ARG A 255 -5.91 -0.15 20.72
CA ARG A 255 -6.41 -1.45 20.26
C ARG A 255 -7.72 -1.27 19.46
N GLY A 256 -7.82 -1.99 18.35
CA GLY A 256 -9.00 -1.95 17.46
C GLY A 256 -9.07 -0.74 16.52
N ARG A 257 -8.00 0.06 16.41
CA ARG A 257 -7.88 1.12 15.40
C ARG A 257 -7.08 0.65 14.19
N ALA A 258 -7.45 1.14 13.01
CA ALA A 258 -6.76 0.89 11.75
C ALA A 258 -5.50 1.78 11.62
N PRO A 259 -4.54 1.39 10.74
CA PRO A 259 -3.27 2.09 10.62
C PRO A 259 -3.33 3.47 9.96
N ASP A 260 -4.45 3.81 9.35
CA ASP A 260 -4.73 5.06 8.65
C ASP A 260 -4.58 6.31 9.52
N ARG A 261 -4.89 6.20 10.82
CA ARG A 261 -4.64 7.26 11.82
C ARG A 261 -3.16 7.67 11.90
N GLY A 262 -2.25 6.76 11.59
CA GLY A 262 -0.81 7.00 11.62
C GLY A 262 -0.26 7.60 10.33
N TRP A 263 -1.02 7.66 9.25
CA TRP A 263 -0.59 8.21 7.97
C TRP A 263 -0.74 9.72 7.89
N ILE A 264 -0.20 10.35 6.86
CA ILE A 264 -0.44 11.77 6.57
C ILE A 264 -1.87 11.93 6.05
N ALA A 265 -2.23 11.11 5.06
CA ALA A 265 -3.56 11.05 4.49
C ALA A 265 -3.80 9.70 3.79
N SER A 266 -5.06 9.32 3.64
CA SER A 266 -5.51 8.23 2.78
C SER A 266 -6.82 8.59 2.08
N GLY A 267 -7.21 7.79 1.10
CA GLY A 267 -8.52 7.95 0.51
C GLY A 267 -8.89 6.88 -0.49
N VAL A 268 -10.14 6.99 -0.93
CA VAL A 268 -10.69 6.24 -2.06
C VAL A 268 -11.09 7.22 -3.15
N PHE A 269 -10.87 6.84 -4.40
CA PHE A 269 -11.35 7.58 -5.55
C PHE A 269 -12.85 7.30 -5.77
N ASP A 270 -13.53 8.28 -6.35
CA ASP A 270 -14.92 8.15 -6.79
C ASP A 270 -15.07 7.17 -7.98
N GLN A 271 -16.29 7.06 -8.52
CA GLN A 271 -16.58 6.22 -9.68
C GLN A 271 -15.78 6.58 -10.93
N ALA A 272 -15.44 7.85 -11.12
CA ALA A 272 -14.67 8.33 -12.26
C ALA A 272 -13.16 8.31 -11.98
N TRP A 273 -12.75 7.64 -10.91
CA TRP A 273 -11.37 7.59 -10.47
C TRP A 273 -10.85 9.03 -10.24
N ARG A 274 -11.58 9.86 -9.50
CA ARG A 274 -11.20 11.22 -9.09
C ARG A 274 -11.15 11.31 -7.57
N ARG A 275 -10.27 12.16 -7.06
CA ARG A 275 -10.15 12.37 -5.62
C ARG A 275 -11.22 13.38 -5.16
N ASP A 276 -11.83 13.10 -4.03
CA ASP A 276 -12.74 14.03 -3.36
C ASP A 276 -12.33 14.17 -1.87
N ASP A 277 -12.51 15.35 -1.30
CA ASP A 277 -12.25 15.60 0.13
C ASP A 277 -13.24 14.81 1.02
N ALA A 278 -14.45 14.52 0.54
CA ALA A 278 -15.43 13.69 1.25
C ALA A 278 -14.92 12.27 1.53
N TRP A 279 -13.99 11.77 0.71
CA TRP A 279 -13.39 10.44 0.83
C TRP A 279 -11.88 10.49 1.04
N THR A 280 -11.40 11.64 1.55
CA THR A 280 -10.03 11.85 1.99
C THR A 280 -10.00 11.87 3.51
N PHE A 281 -9.19 11.01 4.09
CA PHE A 281 -9.04 10.86 5.54
C PHE A 281 -7.67 11.34 5.96
N LEU A 282 -7.63 12.33 6.83
CA LEU A 282 -6.37 12.82 7.39
C LEU A 282 -5.98 11.99 8.62
N GLY A 283 -4.68 11.79 8.81
CA GLY A 283 -4.19 11.17 10.03
C GLY A 283 -4.39 12.03 11.26
N ASP A 284 -4.15 11.42 12.42
CA ASP A 284 -4.23 12.12 13.69
C ASP A 284 -2.97 12.97 13.92
N ALA A 285 -3.11 14.27 13.75
CA ALA A 285 -2.00 15.21 13.86
C ALA A 285 -1.35 15.20 15.26
N ALA A 286 -2.15 15.06 16.32
CA ALA A 286 -1.64 15.05 17.70
C ALA A 286 -0.85 13.77 17.98
N ALA A 287 -1.38 12.61 17.58
CA ALA A 287 -0.67 11.34 17.72
C ALA A 287 0.64 11.32 16.91
N ARG A 288 0.62 11.86 15.69
CA ARG A 288 1.80 11.92 14.82
C ARG A 288 2.87 12.89 15.33
N ALA A 289 2.48 14.02 15.93
CA ALA A 289 3.44 14.97 16.50
C ALA A 289 4.27 14.36 17.64
N GLY A 290 3.69 13.42 18.41
CA GLY A 290 4.39 12.70 19.48
C GLY A 290 5.23 11.50 19.01
N ALA A 291 5.21 11.16 17.71
CA ALA A 291 5.91 9.99 17.18
C ALA A 291 7.23 10.37 16.50
N THR A 292 8.31 9.70 16.90
CA THR A 292 9.62 9.80 16.23
C THR A 292 9.58 9.05 14.91
N PRO A 293 9.97 9.68 13.77
CA PRO A 293 10.06 8.97 12.51
C PRO A 293 11.27 8.03 12.49
N ARG A 294 11.06 6.81 11.98
CA ARG A 294 12.16 5.96 11.53
C ARG A 294 12.91 6.65 10.40
N ALA A 295 14.23 6.56 10.45
CA ALA A 295 15.11 7.17 9.47
C ALA A 295 16.29 6.24 9.22
N ARG A 296 16.93 6.38 8.05
CA ARG A 296 18.23 5.78 7.83
C ARG A 296 19.24 6.44 8.78
N PRO A 297 20.32 5.74 9.14
CA PRO A 297 21.40 6.34 9.91
C PRO A 297 21.99 7.52 9.13
N LYS A 298 21.92 8.72 9.72
CA LYS A 298 22.51 9.94 9.15
C LYS A 298 24.02 9.94 9.43
N GLY A 299 24.75 9.16 8.65
CA GLY A 299 26.21 9.00 8.80
C GLY A 299 26.56 7.71 9.52
N ALA A 300 26.28 6.58 8.87
CA ALA A 300 26.78 5.29 9.33
C ALA A 300 28.32 5.38 9.47
N ILE A 301 28.84 5.18 10.68
CA ILE A 301 30.27 5.17 10.94
C ILE A 301 30.81 3.74 10.91
N THR A 302 32.03 3.58 10.42
CA THR A 302 32.75 2.32 10.57
C THR A 302 33.33 2.29 11.97
N LEU A 303 32.87 1.35 12.80
CA LEU A 303 33.43 1.14 14.13
C LEU A 303 34.69 0.26 14.05
N PRO A 304 35.70 0.48 14.91
CA PRO A 304 36.84 -0.42 15.01
C PRO A 304 36.40 -1.85 15.33
N PRO A 305 37.07 -2.89 14.80
CA PRO A 305 36.75 -4.28 15.07
C PRO A 305 36.59 -4.58 16.57
N ALA A 306 37.50 -4.09 17.42
CA ALA A 306 37.44 -4.31 18.86
C ALA A 306 36.20 -3.70 19.54
N VAL A 307 35.58 -2.68 18.96
CA VAL A 307 34.31 -2.12 19.44
C VAL A 307 33.15 -3.03 19.01
N LEU A 308 33.16 -3.50 17.76
CA LEU A 308 32.15 -4.43 17.24
C LEU A 308 32.14 -5.77 18.01
N GLU A 309 33.32 -6.30 18.34
CA GLU A 309 33.45 -7.57 19.08
C GLU A 309 32.77 -7.54 20.47
N ARG A 310 32.58 -6.36 21.08
CA ARG A 310 31.86 -6.21 22.35
C ARG A 310 30.40 -6.65 22.26
N TYR A 311 29.81 -6.54 21.07
CA TYR A 311 28.42 -6.84 20.81
C TYR A 311 28.20 -8.29 20.39
N VAL A 312 29.26 -9.00 20.00
CA VAL A 312 29.14 -10.37 19.50
C VAL A 312 28.79 -11.32 20.64
N GLY A 313 27.70 -12.07 20.48
CA GLY A 313 27.24 -13.00 21.49
C GLY A 313 25.77 -13.36 21.35
N ARG A 314 25.29 -14.14 22.32
CA ARG A 314 23.88 -14.50 22.46
C ARG A 314 23.22 -13.59 23.49
N TYR A 315 21.98 -13.23 23.23
CA TYR A 315 21.19 -12.36 24.09
C TYR A 315 19.83 -12.99 24.35
N ALA A 316 19.37 -12.93 25.60
CA ALA A 316 18.08 -13.41 26.05
C ALA A 316 17.09 -12.25 26.22
N LEU A 317 15.85 -12.43 25.79
CA LEU A 317 14.78 -11.45 25.94
C LEU A 317 14.43 -11.25 27.41
N VAL A 318 14.42 -9.99 27.86
CA VAL A 318 14.01 -9.64 29.22
C VAL A 318 12.53 -10.03 29.42
N GLY A 319 12.28 -10.86 30.43
CA GLY A 319 10.96 -11.41 30.75
C GLY A 319 10.62 -12.74 30.04
N ARG A 320 11.42 -13.18 29.06
CA ARG A 320 11.27 -14.45 28.32
C ARG A 320 12.63 -15.02 27.92
N PRO A 321 13.45 -15.47 28.88
CA PRO A 321 14.85 -15.80 28.65
C PRO A 321 15.10 -16.99 27.70
N GLU A 322 14.09 -17.84 27.49
CA GLU A 322 14.09 -18.90 26.48
C GLU A 322 14.14 -18.37 25.04
N THR A 323 13.65 -17.15 24.84
CA THR A 323 13.72 -16.47 23.55
C THR A 323 15.06 -15.78 23.43
N THR A 324 15.90 -16.26 22.50
CA THR A 324 17.26 -15.74 22.31
C THR A 324 17.51 -15.26 20.89
N LEU A 325 18.32 -14.22 20.75
CA LEU A 325 18.90 -13.79 19.48
C LEU A 325 20.42 -13.90 19.54
N ALA A 326 21.07 -13.92 18.37
CA ALA A 326 22.52 -13.81 18.28
C ALA A 326 22.90 -12.52 17.56
N ILE A 327 24.02 -11.93 17.96
CA ILE A 327 24.67 -10.86 17.22
C ILE A 327 26.03 -11.40 16.80
N ARG A 328 26.32 -11.35 15.50
CA ARG A 328 27.59 -11.77 14.91
C ARG A 328 28.25 -10.62 14.17
N ARG A 329 29.57 -10.65 14.04
CA ARG A 329 30.30 -9.72 13.18
C ARG A 329 30.40 -10.30 11.78
N GLU A 330 30.13 -9.49 10.77
CA GLU A 330 30.35 -9.82 9.35
C GLU A 330 31.11 -8.67 8.71
N GLY A 331 32.42 -8.85 8.51
CA GLY A 331 33.30 -7.77 8.06
C GLY A 331 33.33 -6.61 9.06
N ASP A 332 32.92 -5.43 8.62
CA ASP A 332 32.87 -4.18 9.39
C ASP A 332 31.48 -3.87 9.99
N ALA A 333 30.53 -4.81 9.90
CA ALA A 333 29.18 -4.65 10.41
C ALA A 333 28.81 -5.72 11.46
N LEU A 334 27.80 -5.42 12.28
CA LEU A 334 27.12 -6.41 13.08
C LEU A 334 25.89 -6.92 12.31
N VAL A 335 25.58 -8.21 12.50
CA VAL A 335 24.39 -8.87 11.97
C VAL A 335 23.62 -9.44 13.14
N VAL A 336 22.34 -9.08 13.26
CA VAL A 336 21.41 -9.63 14.23
C VAL A 336 20.72 -10.84 13.60
N GLU A 337 20.73 -11.95 14.31
CA GLU A 337 20.02 -13.18 13.98
C GLU A 337 18.85 -13.35 14.97
N PRO A 338 17.63 -13.01 14.56
CA PRO A 338 16.47 -13.08 15.43
C PRO A 338 16.04 -14.52 15.74
N PRO A 339 15.27 -14.75 16.81
CA PRO A 339 14.77 -16.08 17.17
C PRO A 339 13.92 -16.72 16.07
N GLY A 340 13.83 -18.05 16.05
CA GLY A 340 12.82 -18.76 15.27
C GLY A 340 13.01 -18.75 13.75
N GLY A 341 14.24 -18.55 13.26
CA GLY A 341 14.55 -18.61 11.82
C GLY A 341 14.08 -17.41 11.02
N MET A 342 13.75 -16.31 11.68
CA MET A 342 13.51 -15.02 11.03
C MET A 342 14.77 -14.54 10.29
N SER A 343 14.59 -13.76 9.22
CA SER A 343 15.71 -13.25 8.43
C SER A 343 16.63 -12.37 9.27
N SER A 344 17.94 -12.55 9.10
CA SER A 344 18.95 -11.72 9.74
C SER A 344 19.01 -10.33 9.12
N ASP A 345 19.49 -9.36 9.90
CA ASP A 345 19.61 -7.97 9.44
C ASP A 345 20.90 -7.31 9.95
N LYS A 346 21.43 -6.39 9.16
CA LYS A 346 22.65 -5.64 9.47
C LYS A 346 22.33 -4.46 10.39
N LEU A 347 23.19 -4.23 11.37
CA LEU A 347 23.19 -3.02 12.20
C LEU A 347 24.22 -2.04 11.66
N LEU A 348 23.73 -0.86 11.27
CA LEU A 348 24.51 0.28 10.82
C LEU A 348 24.76 1.20 12.02
N ALA A 349 26.02 1.45 12.38
CA ALA A 349 26.36 2.25 13.57
C ALA A 349 26.16 3.75 13.34
N GLU A 350 25.42 4.43 14.21
CA GLU A 350 25.34 5.90 14.30
C GLU A 350 26.36 6.45 15.32
N SER A 351 26.68 5.66 16.35
CA SER A 351 27.69 5.94 17.36
C SER A 351 28.22 4.62 17.94
N PRO A 352 29.23 4.62 18.83
CA PRO A 352 29.70 3.39 19.46
C PRO A 352 28.63 2.55 20.13
N SER A 353 27.53 3.14 20.64
CA SER A 353 26.46 2.44 21.35
C SER A 353 25.08 2.54 20.69
N ARG A 354 24.99 3.10 19.48
CA ARG A 354 23.72 3.37 18.81
C ARG A 354 23.76 2.93 17.36
N PHE A 355 22.75 2.19 16.95
CA PHE A 355 22.67 1.47 15.68
C PHE A 355 21.29 1.62 15.04
N ARG A 356 21.23 1.40 13.72
CA ARG A 356 19.99 1.30 12.95
C ARG A 356 19.97 -0.02 12.18
N PHE A 357 18.84 -0.70 12.18
CA PHE A 357 18.61 -1.84 11.30
C PHE A 357 18.64 -1.40 9.84
N ALA A 358 19.37 -2.12 8.99
CA ALA A 358 19.52 -1.78 7.59
C ALA A 358 18.22 -1.97 6.80
N SER A 359 17.36 -2.91 7.22
CA SER A 359 16.10 -3.20 6.53
C SER A 359 15.03 -2.13 6.70
N ASP A 360 14.86 -1.60 7.93
CA ASP A 360 13.70 -0.78 8.29
C ASP A 360 14.04 0.49 9.11
N GLY A 361 15.32 0.70 9.43
CA GLY A 361 15.81 1.84 10.23
C GLY A 361 15.37 1.83 11.70
N SER A 362 14.88 0.71 12.22
CA SER A 362 14.56 0.57 13.63
C SER A 362 15.81 0.83 14.50
N LEU A 363 15.61 1.46 15.65
CA LEU A 363 16.70 1.80 16.57
C LEU A 363 17.21 0.55 17.31
N GLY A 364 18.52 0.40 17.38
CA GLY A 364 19.22 -0.45 18.32
C GLY A 364 20.10 0.40 19.24
N GLU A 365 19.92 0.31 20.55
CA GLU A 365 20.71 1.08 21.52
C GLU A 365 21.28 0.16 22.59
N ALA A 366 22.57 0.32 22.84
CA ALA A 366 23.30 -0.47 23.81
C ALA A 366 23.52 0.32 25.10
N THR A 367 23.20 -0.30 26.23
CA THR A 367 23.65 0.15 27.54
C THR A 367 24.96 -0.55 27.86
N LEU A 368 26.03 0.23 28.08
CA LEU A 368 27.36 -0.27 28.42
C LEU A 368 27.66 -0.03 29.89
N ASP A 369 28.42 -0.92 30.52
CA ASP A 369 28.99 -0.68 31.85
C ASP A 369 30.22 0.24 31.78
N ALA A 370 30.81 0.54 32.94
CA ALA A 370 32.00 1.38 33.03
C ALA A 370 33.25 0.79 32.34
N SER A 371 33.27 -0.53 32.09
CA SER A 371 34.34 -1.22 31.35
C SER A 371 34.09 -1.26 29.84
N GLY A 372 32.91 -0.81 29.40
CA GLY A 372 32.48 -0.87 28.00
C GLY A 372 31.85 -2.21 27.60
N GLN A 373 31.54 -3.09 28.56
CA GLN A 373 30.83 -4.33 28.31
C GLN A 373 29.33 -4.07 28.16
N VAL A 374 28.68 -4.78 27.23
CA VAL A 374 27.25 -4.65 27.00
C VAL A 374 26.47 -5.20 28.19
N ILE A 375 25.60 -4.39 28.79
CA ILE A 375 24.64 -4.80 29.82
C ILE A 375 23.32 -5.19 29.18
N GLU A 376 22.87 -4.39 28.20
CA GLU A 376 21.56 -4.53 27.57
C GLU A 376 21.59 -3.99 26.14
N MET A 377 20.93 -4.70 25.23
CA MET A 377 20.58 -4.23 23.89
C MET A 377 19.09 -3.97 23.84
N ARG A 378 18.71 -2.74 23.50
CA ARG A 378 17.32 -2.34 23.27
C ARG A 378 17.07 -2.22 21.78
N PHE A 379 16.03 -2.88 21.29
CA PHE A 379 15.61 -2.80 19.89
C PHE A 379 14.19 -2.27 19.77
N GLY A 380 13.97 -1.33 18.86
CA GLY A 380 12.68 -0.67 18.64
C GLY A 380 12.45 0.56 19.54
N GLU A 381 11.32 1.22 19.31
CA GLU A 381 10.91 2.45 20.01
C GLU A 381 9.45 2.32 20.49
N GLY A 382 9.10 3.03 21.57
CA GLY A 382 7.74 3.06 22.11
C GLY A 382 7.23 1.69 22.58
N ALA A 383 5.95 1.40 22.32
CA ALA A 383 5.28 0.18 22.76
C ALA A 383 5.81 -1.12 22.11
N GLY A 384 6.62 -1.02 21.05
CA GLY A 384 7.25 -2.16 20.38
C GLY A 384 8.70 -2.41 20.79
N GLN A 385 9.20 -1.70 21.81
CA GLN A 385 10.57 -1.86 22.27
C GLN A 385 10.76 -3.21 22.98
N SER A 386 11.86 -3.89 22.65
CA SER A 386 12.32 -5.11 23.31
C SER A 386 13.70 -4.90 23.93
N SER A 387 13.94 -5.51 25.09
CA SER A 387 15.21 -5.41 25.81
C SER A 387 15.84 -6.80 25.91
N TRP A 388 17.13 -6.89 25.63
CA TRP A 388 17.86 -8.13 25.51
C TRP A 388 19.15 -8.08 26.31
N ARG A 389 19.43 -9.09 27.13
CA ARG A 389 20.63 -9.13 27.97
C ARG A 389 21.57 -10.23 27.50
N PRO A 390 22.90 -10.00 27.52
CA PRO A 390 23.85 -11.05 27.17
C PRO A 390 23.61 -12.28 28.04
N THR A 391 23.61 -13.46 27.42
CA THR A 391 23.59 -14.72 28.17
C THR A 391 25.00 -15.01 28.68
N PRO A 392 25.16 -15.52 29.91
CA PRO A 392 26.43 -16.08 30.35
C PRO A 392 26.92 -17.11 29.33
N LYS A 393 28.23 -17.10 29.05
CA LYS A 393 28.86 -18.07 28.16
C LYS A 393 28.77 -19.49 28.72
#